data_AF-A0A7J9YX18-F1
#
_entry.id   AF-A0A7J9YX18-F1
#
_cell.length_a   1.000
_cell.length_b   1.000
_cell.length_c   1.000
_cell.angle_alpha   90.00
_cell.angle_beta   90.00
_cell.angle_gamma   90.00
#
_symmetry.space_group_name_H-M   'P 1'
#
loop_
_entity.id
_entity.type
_entity.pdbx_description
1 polymer ?
#
loop_
_entity_poly.entity_id
_entity_poly.type
_entity_poly.pdbx_seq_one_letter_code
_entity_poly.pdbx_strand_id
1 'polypeptide(L)' 'MAQNFLSCDRDQPMLLPPDLRDWLPADHLAWFVIEAIEELDLEPFYGAYRADGHGAAAHEPKMMLTLLAYSYAVGERSAR' A
#
# COMPACT_ATOMS: atom_id res chain seq x y z
N MET A 1 -12.03 3.03 19.44
CA MET A 1 -10.71 3.48 18.91
C MET A 1 -10.57 2.87 17.52
N ALA A 2 -9.90 3.56 16.60
CA ALA A 2 -9.66 3.02 15.26
C ALA A 2 -8.41 2.13 15.28
N GLN A 3 -8.31 1.22 14.32
CA GLN A 3 -7.09 0.43 14.10
C GLN A 3 -5.88 1.35 13.85
N ASN A 4 -4.69 0.91 14.28
CA ASN A 4 -3.47 1.73 14.25
C ASN A 4 -2.59 1.33 13.06
N PHE A 5 -2.71 2.06 11.95
CA PHE A 5 -1.92 1.84 10.72
C PHE A 5 -1.06 3.02 10.32
N LEU A 6 0.09 2.72 9.73
CA LEU A 6 0.94 3.65 8.99
C LEU A 6 0.36 3.83 7.58
N SER A 7 -0.43 4.89 7.40
CA SER A 7 -1.02 5.22 6.10
C SER A 7 0.05 5.57 5.06
N CYS A 8 -0.27 5.30 3.79
CA CYS A 8 0.52 5.71 2.63
C CYS A 8 -0.40 6.49 1.70
N ASP A 9 -0.35 7.81 1.80
CA ASP A 9 -1.06 8.72 0.90
C ASP A 9 -0.13 9.12 -0.24
N ARG A 10 -0.47 8.69 -1.46
CA ARG A 10 0.31 8.95 -2.66
C ARG A 10 -0.01 10.31 -3.30
N ASP A 11 -1.14 10.90 -2.91
CA ASP A 11 -1.55 12.24 -3.35
C ASP A 11 -1.11 13.31 -2.33
N GLN A 12 -0.42 12.91 -1.25
CA GLN A 12 0.08 13.83 -0.24
C GLN A 12 1.13 14.80 -0.86
N PRO A 13 0.88 16.12 -0.81
CA PRO A 13 1.80 17.10 -1.38
C PRO A 13 3.11 17.16 -0.58
N MET A 14 4.24 17.22 -1.30
CA MET A 14 5.55 17.45 -0.68
C MET A 14 5.82 18.95 -0.51
N LEU A 15 6.56 19.31 0.55
CA LEU A 15 6.84 20.71 0.94
C LEU A 15 7.64 21.50 -0.12
N LEU A 16 8.35 20.81 -1.03
CA LEU A 16 9.14 21.31 -2.16
C LEU A 16 9.00 20.29 -3.31
N PRO A 17 9.11 20.67 -4.61
CA PRO A 17 8.70 19.78 -5.70
C PRO A 17 9.68 18.59 -5.78
N PRO A 18 9.19 17.35 -5.64
CA PRO A 18 8.32 16.70 -6.62
C PRO A 18 7.02 16.10 -6.05
N ASP A 19 6.04 15.87 -6.93
CA ASP A 19 4.93 14.95 -6.67
C ASP A 19 5.47 13.50 -6.69
N LEU A 20 4.99 12.62 -5.79
CA LEU A 20 5.31 11.19 -5.83
C LEU A 20 4.91 10.55 -7.16
N ARG A 21 3.87 11.08 -7.81
CA ARG A 21 3.37 10.62 -9.10
C ARG A 21 4.36 10.88 -10.24
N ASP A 22 5.23 11.88 -10.11
CA ASP A 22 6.26 12.19 -11.11
C ASP A 22 7.45 11.21 -11.07
N TRP A 23 7.50 10.31 -10.08
CA TRP A 23 8.64 9.40 -9.91
C TRP A 23 8.63 8.23 -10.88
N LEU A 24 7.46 7.92 -11.45
CA LEU A 24 7.28 6.81 -12.38
C LEU A 24 6.58 7.32 -13.65
N PRO A 25 6.88 6.75 -14.83
CA PRO A 25 6.10 6.99 -16.04
C PRO A 25 4.61 6.71 -15.80
N ALA A 26 3.73 7.44 -16.49
CA ALA A 26 2.28 7.29 -16.36
C ALA A 26 1.78 5.89 -16.73
N ASP A 27 2.51 5.17 -17.60
CA ASP A 27 2.22 3.81 -18.06
C ASP A 27 2.97 2.72 -17.27
N HIS A 28 3.64 3.08 -16.18
CA HIS A 28 4.38 2.13 -15.35
C HIS A 28 3.45 1.11 -14.68
N LEU A 29 3.83 -0.18 -14.68
CA LEU A 29 3.06 -1.30 -14.14
C LEU A 29 2.54 -1.08 -12.71
N ALA A 30 3.30 -0.37 -11.88
CA ALA A 30 2.92 -0.08 -10.50
C ALA A 30 1.54 0.60 -10.39
N TRP A 31 1.19 1.49 -11.33
CA TRP A 31 -0.11 2.17 -11.34
C TRP A 31 -1.25 1.19 -11.57
N PHE A 32 -1.10 0.30 -12.56
CA PHE A 32 -2.07 -0.77 -12.82
C PHE A 32 -2.25 -1.68 -11.61
N VAL A 33 -1.17 -2.05 -10.91
CA VAL A 33 -1.26 -2.88 -9.70
C VAL A 33 -2.00 -2.14 -8.58
N ILE A 34 -1.72 -0.86 -8.37
CA ILE A 34 -2.43 -0.04 -7.37
C ILE A 34 -3.94 -0.02 -7.66
N GLU A 35 -4.33 0.26 -8.90
CA GLU A 35 -5.73 0.28 -9.34
C GLU A 35 -6.39 -1.10 -9.21
N ALA A 36 -5.67 -2.18 -9.57
CA ALA A 36 -6.21 -3.53 -9.46
C ALA A 36 -6.47 -3.95 -8.00
N ILE A 37 -5.60 -3.54 -7.07
CA ILE A 37 -5.77 -3.80 -5.64
C ILE A 37 -6.91 -2.95 -5.04
N GLU A 38 -7.20 -1.77 -5.61
CA GLU A 38 -8.32 -0.91 -5.19
C GLU A 38 -9.70 -1.54 -5.37
N GLU A 39 -9.84 -2.43 -6.35
CA GLU A 39 -11.10 -3.12 -6.66
C GLU A 39 -11.34 -4.36 -5.77
N LEU A 40 -10.38 -4.73 -4.90
CA LEU A 40 -10.49 -5.91 -4.06
C LEU A 40 -11.15 -5.60 -2.71
N ASP A 41 -11.96 -6.54 -2.22
CA ASP A 41 -12.42 -6.51 -0.82
C ASP A 41 -11.27 -6.89 0.12
N LEU A 42 -10.79 -5.90 0.87
CA LEU A 42 -9.70 -6.05 1.82
C LEU A 42 -10.16 -6.11 3.29
N GLU A 43 -11.46 -6.07 3.57
CA GLU A 43 -12.00 -6.18 4.94
C GLU A 43 -11.45 -7.38 5.72
N PRO A 44 -11.25 -8.57 5.14
CA PRO A 44 -10.64 -9.69 5.86
C PRO A 44 -9.22 -9.41 6.36
N PHE A 45 -8.42 -8.62 5.64
CA PHE A 45 -7.07 -8.24 6.07
C PHE A 45 -7.14 -7.27 7.24
N TYR A 46 -8.01 -6.26 7.17
CA TYR A 46 -8.20 -5.32 8.28
C TYR A 46 -8.78 -6.02 9.51
N GLY A 47 -9.72 -6.95 9.34
CA GLY A 47 -10.33 -7.72 10.43
C GLY A 47 -9.35 -8.60 11.22
N ALA A 48 -8.19 -8.92 10.65
CA ALA A 48 -7.13 -9.65 11.35
C ALA A 48 -6.36 -8.78 12.37
N TYR A 49 -6.46 -7.44 12.28
CA TYR A 49 -5.80 -6.52 13.19
C TYR A 49 -6.69 -6.15 14.39
N ARG A 50 -6.04 -5.83 15.52
CA ARG A 50 -6.74 -5.43 16.74
C ARG A 50 -7.56 -4.15 16.51
N ALA A 51 -8.86 -4.23 16.75
CA ALA A 51 -9.77 -3.09 16.64
C ALA A 51 -9.48 -1.97 17.67
N ASP A 52 -8.81 -2.29 18.78
CA ASP A 52 -8.52 -1.35 19.86
C ASP A 52 -7.29 -0.45 19.59
N GLY A 53 -6.53 -0.72 18.53
CA GLY A 53 -5.37 0.10 18.13
C GLY A 53 -4.18 0.01 19.09
N HIS A 54 -4.18 -0.92 20.04
CA HIS A 54 -3.08 -1.08 21.00
C HIS A 54 -1.86 -1.74 20.35
N GLY A 55 -0.68 -1.15 20.61
CA GLY A 55 0.61 -1.62 20.12
C GLY A 55 1.25 -0.67 19.12
N ALA A 56 2.36 -1.11 18.52
CA ALA A 56 3.00 -0.37 17.44
C ALA A 56 2.08 -0.32 16.21
N ALA A 57 2.15 0.78 15.46
CA ALA A 57 1.40 0.92 14.23
C ALA A 57 1.82 -0.16 13.22
N ALA A 58 0.85 -0.86 12.65
CA ALA A 58 1.09 -1.81 11.58
C ALA A 58 1.23 -1.06 10.23
N HIS A 59 1.91 -1.66 9.27
CA HIS A 59 1.83 -1.16 7.89
C HIS A 59 0.41 -1.34 7.36
N GLU A 60 -0.04 -0.38 6.56
CA GLU A 60 -1.37 -0.39 5.95
C GLU A 60 -1.51 -1.63 5.01
N PRO A 61 -2.52 -2.50 5.21
CA PRO A 61 -2.68 -3.75 4.46
C PRO A 61 -2.73 -3.61 2.94
N LYS A 62 -3.44 -2.60 2.41
CA LYS A 62 -3.53 -2.34 0.97
C LYS A 62 -2.16 -2.02 0.38
N MET A 63 -1.34 -1.22 1.08
CA MET A 63 0.04 -0.92 0.70
C MET A 63 0.90 -2.19 0.68
N MET A 64 0.83 -3.01 1.73
CA MET A 64 1.60 -4.26 1.80
C MET A 64 1.21 -5.25 0.70
N LEU A 65 -0.08 -5.37 0.39
CA LEU A 65 -0.57 -6.22 -0.69
C LEU A 65 -0.14 -5.70 -2.07
N THR A 66 -0.21 -4.38 -2.28
CA THR A 66 0.29 -3.73 -3.50
C THR A 66 1.77 -4.05 -3.73
N LEU A 67 2.60 -3.91 -2.69
CA LEU A 67 4.02 -4.20 -2.77
C LEU A 67 4.27 -5.67 -3.12
N LEU A 68 3.60 -6.59 -2.43
CA LEU A 68 3.72 -8.03 -2.67
C LEU A 68 3.34 -8.39 -4.11
N ALA A 69 2.18 -7.90 -4.58
CA ALA A 69 1.69 -8.18 -5.93
C ALA A 69 2.64 -7.63 -7.00
N TYR A 70 3.13 -6.39 -6.83
CA TYR A 70 4.08 -5.79 -7.74
C TYR A 70 5.39 -6.59 -7.81
N SER A 71 5.99 -6.95 -6.66
CA SER A 71 7.21 -7.75 -6.61
C SER A 71 7.05 -9.08 -7.34
N TYR A 72 5.94 -9.78 -7.11
CA TYR A 72 5.63 -11.03 -7.81
C TYR A 72 5.47 -10.83 -9.33
N ALA A 73 4.83 -9.74 -9.76
CA ALA A 73 4.65 -9.44 -11.18
C ALA A 73 5.98 -9.18 -11.91
N VAL A 74 6.97 -8.59 -11.22
CA VAL A 74 8.32 -8.36 -11.77
C VAL A 74 9.30 -9.50 -11.52
N GLY A 75 8.85 -10.61 -10.92
CA GLY A 75 9.65 -11.80 -10.65
C GLY A 75 10.54 -11.71 -9.41
N GLU A 76 10.48 -10.61 -8.66
CA GLU A 76 11.18 -10.41 -7.40
C GLU A 76 10.41 -11.08 -6.27
N ARG A 77 10.98 -12.11 -5.67
CA ARG A 77 10.33 -12.87 -4.59
C ARG A 77 11.30 -13.09 -3.44
N SER A 78 10.81 -12.86 -2.23
CA SER A 78 11.48 -13.38 -1.04
C SER A 78 11.36 -14.90 -1.02
N ALA A 79 12.46 -15.60 -0.73
CA ALA A 79 12.49 -17.05 -0.52
C ALA A 79 12.27 -17.44 0.95
N ARG A 80 11.93 -16.47 1.82
CA ARG A 80 11.65 -16.67 3.24
C ARG A 80 10.16 -16.87 3.49
#